data_AF-A0A945QN08-F1
#
_entry.id   AF-A0A945QN08-F1
#
_cell.length_a   1.000
_cell.length_b   1.000
_cell.length_c   1.000
_cell.angle_alpha   90.00
_cell.angle_beta   90.00
_cell.angle_gamma   90.00
#
_symmetry.space_group_name_H-M   'P 1'
#
loop_
_entity.id
_entity.type
_entity.pdbx_description
1 polymer ?
#
loop_
_entity_poly.entity_id
_entity_poly.type
_entity_poly.pdbx_seq_one_letter_code
_entity_poly.pdbx_strand_id
1 'polypeptide(L)'
;MPLVEILPETHKVEIALLYGTNNNFTGKRIYDFAKCYLHTDAEKLLTRAVEIAAELSLKIRIYDAFRPSEAQWVLWKHSPDPDFLADPSIGSPHSRGVAVDVTLLDSNGQKLDMGTGFDEFSELSHHGNPEISKVAKTNRMLLLGIMTAAGWDFFK
;
A
#
# COMPACT_ATOMS: atom_id res chain seq x y z
N MET A 1 12.67 13.53 11.17
CA MET A 1 11.33 13.11 10.71
C MET A 1 10.81 12.09 11.70
N PRO A 2 9.78 12.38 12.50
CA PRO A 2 9.30 11.43 13.49
C PRO A 2 8.54 10.31 12.77
N LEU A 3 9.18 9.15 12.69
CA LEU A 3 8.54 7.91 12.26
C LEU A 3 7.99 7.19 13.49
N VAL A 4 6.81 6.60 13.36
CA VAL A 4 6.15 5.76 14.36
C VAL A 4 5.99 4.35 13.81
N GLU A 5 6.21 3.36 14.69
CA GLU A 5 6.05 1.95 14.34
C GLU A 5 4.56 1.60 14.33
N ILE A 6 4.11 1.03 13.21
CA ILE A 6 2.77 0.51 13.04
C ILE A 6 2.77 -0.94 13.50
N LEU A 7 1.93 -1.25 14.49
CA LEU A 7 1.79 -2.60 15.05
C LEU A 7 0.38 -3.14 14.78
N PRO A 8 0.24 -4.44 14.43
CA PRO A 8 -1.06 -5.06 14.16
C PRO A 8 -2.05 -4.91 15.32
N GLU A 9 -1.56 -4.98 16.56
CA GLU A 9 -2.38 -5.02 17.78
C GLU A 9 -2.92 -3.63 18.12
N THR A 10 -2.09 -2.59 17.99
CA THR A 10 -2.47 -1.22 18.37
C THR A 10 -3.21 -0.51 17.25
N HIS A 11 -2.85 -0.76 15.99
CA HIS A 11 -3.46 -0.12 14.83
C HIS A 11 -4.54 -0.99 14.16
N LYS A 12 -4.77 -2.22 14.66
CA LYS A 12 -5.77 -3.17 14.14
C LYS A 12 -5.65 -3.46 12.64
N VAL A 13 -4.44 -3.42 12.11
CA VAL A 13 -4.12 -3.74 10.71
C VAL A 13 -3.55 -5.15 10.57
N GLU A 14 -3.45 -5.64 9.34
CA GLU A 14 -2.55 -6.74 8.98
C GLU A 14 -1.32 -6.18 8.27
N ILE A 15 -0.13 -6.68 8.59
CA ILE A 15 1.13 -6.19 8.03
C ILE A 15 1.79 -7.31 7.25
N ALA A 16 2.03 -7.09 5.96
CA ALA A 16 2.65 -8.07 5.08
C ALA A 16 4.04 -7.66 4.56
N LEU A 17 4.30 -6.36 4.36
CA LEU A 17 5.59 -5.81 3.89
C LEU A 17 6.22 -6.65 2.76
N LEU A 18 5.58 -6.65 1.59
CA LEU A 18 5.85 -7.62 0.51
C LEU A 18 7.27 -7.49 -0.07
N TYR A 19 7.88 -6.31 -0.04
CA TYR A 19 9.28 -6.12 -0.42
C TYR A 19 10.29 -6.70 0.58
N GLY A 20 9.85 -7.00 1.81
CA GLY A 20 10.58 -7.82 2.79
C GLY A 20 10.50 -9.32 2.49
N THR A 21 9.80 -9.73 1.43
CA THR A 21 9.63 -11.14 1.03
C THR A 21 10.06 -11.34 -0.43
N ASN A 22 9.96 -12.56 -0.96
CA ASN A 22 10.10 -12.82 -2.39
C ASN A 22 8.79 -12.64 -3.17
N ASN A 23 7.69 -12.30 -2.50
CA ASN A 23 6.37 -12.12 -3.09
C ASN A 23 6.15 -10.66 -3.54
N ASN A 24 7.00 -10.20 -4.45
CA ASN A 24 6.94 -8.90 -5.14
C ASN A 24 7.45 -9.08 -6.58
N PHE A 25 7.30 -8.07 -7.44
CA PHE A 25 7.60 -8.20 -8.87
C PHE A 25 9.07 -8.58 -9.18
N THR A 26 10.02 -8.31 -8.27
CA THR A 26 11.44 -8.68 -8.49
C THR A 26 11.73 -10.16 -8.18
N GLY A 27 10.80 -10.86 -7.51
CA GLY A 27 10.99 -12.22 -7.00
C GLY A 27 12.05 -12.36 -5.90
N LYS A 28 12.57 -11.24 -5.38
CA LYS A 28 13.66 -11.19 -4.39
C LYS A 28 13.29 -10.30 -3.21
N ARG A 29 13.88 -10.58 -2.06
CA ARG A 29 13.82 -9.69 -0.89
C ARG A 29 14.59 -8.41 -1.20
N ILE A 30 13.94 -7.26 -1.09
CA ILE A 30 14.50 -5.94 -1.38
C ILE A 30 15.15 -5.33 -0.15
N TYR A 31 14.55 -5.57 1.02
CA TYR A 31 15.05 -5.14 2.32
C TYR A 31 14.83 -6.22 3.37
N ASP A 32 15.57 -6.16 4.47
CA ASP A 32 15.48 -7.15 5.55
C ASP A 32 14.84 -6.62 6.85
N PHE A 33 14.32 -5.38 6.84
CA PHE A 33 13.62 -4.87 8.01
C PHE A 33 12.21 -5.45 8.10
N ALA A 34 11.80 -5.84 9.31
CA ALA A 34 10.50 -6.47 9.58
C ALA A 34 9.44 -5.49 10.12
N LYS A 35 9.79 -4.21 10.26
CA LYS A 35 8.98 -3.22 10.97
C LYS A 35 8.32 -2.25 10.00
N CYS A 36 7.02 -2.04 10.17
CA CYS A 36 6.26 -1.06 9.39
C CYS A 36 6.35 0.30 10.07
N TYR A 37 6.75 1.33 9.33
CA TYR A 37 6.81 2.70 9.86
C TYR A 37 6.02 3.67 8.98
N LEU A 38 5.44 4.68 9.62
CA LEU A 38 4.85 5.85 8.95
C LEU A 38 5.26 7.13 9.67
N HIS A 39 5.17 8.25 8.97
CA HIS A 39 5.23 9.57 9.58
C HIS A 39 4.08 9.74 10.58
N THR A 40 4.30 10.48 11.66
CA THR A 40 3.26 10.70 12.71
C THR A 40 1.94 11.23 12.17
N ASP A 41 1.96 12.06 11.13
CA ASP A 41 0.72 12.58 10.54
C ASP A 41 0.05 11.56 9.62
N ALA A 42 0.83 10.75 8.90
CA ALA A 42 0.30 9.66 8.08
C ALA A 42 -0.31 8.54 8.93
N GLU A 43 0.28 8.25 10.10
CA GLU A 43 -0.29 7.29 11.07
C GLU A 43 -1.68 7.71 11.53
N LYS A 44 -1.92 8.98 11.85
CA LYS A 44 -3.26 9.47 12.24
C LYS A 44 -4.30 9.23 11.14
N LEU A 45 -3.91 9.44 9.87
CA LEU A 45 -4.80 9.18 8.74
C LEU A 45 -5.02 7.68 8.53
N LEU A 46 -4.00 6.83 8.74
CA LEU A 46 -4.15 5.37 8.71
C LEU A 46 -5.14 4.92 9.79
N THR A 47 -4.98 5.40 11.02
CA THR A 47 -5.87 5.07 12.15
C THR A 47 -7.32 5.43 11.82
N ARG A 48 -7.57 6.60 11.22
CA ARG A 48 -8.92 6.96 10.76
C ARG A 48 -9.43 6.06 9.62
N ALA A 49 -8.59 5.67 8.68
CA ALA A 49 -8.97 4.74 7.61
C ALA A 49 -9.35 3.36 8.19
N VAL A 50 -8.63 2.89 9.22
CA VAL A 50 -8.94 1.64 9.92
C VAL A 50 -10.30 1.74 10.62
N GLU A 51 -10.60 2.85 11.28
CA GLU A 51 -11.90 3.07 11.93
C GLU A 51 -13.05 2.98 10.91
N ILE A 52 -12.94 3.67 9.78
CA ILE A 52 -13.94 3.65 8.70
C ILE A 52 -14.07 2.23 8.11
N ALA A 53 -12.96 1.54 7.86
CA ALA A 53 -12.99 0.16 7.36
C ALA A 53 -13.69 -0.79 8.35
N ALA A 54 -13.46 -0.60 9.66
CA ALA A 54 -14.06 -1.42 10.70
C ALA A 54 -15.60 -1.25 10.77
N GLU A 55 -16.13 -0.05 10.55
CA GLU A 55 -17.59 0.18 10.45
C GLU A 55 -18.24 -0.62 9.31
N LEU A 56 -17.46 -0.93 8.28
CA LEU A 56 -17.87 -1.74 7.13
C LEU A 56 -17.56 -3.23 7.29
N SER A 57 -17.15 -3.67 8.48
CA SER A 57 -16.69 -5.05 8.76
C SER A 57 -15.49 -5.49 7.91
N LEU A 58 -14.62 -4.53 7.59
CA LEU A 58 -13.40 -4.75 6.81
C LEU A 58 -12.15 -4.50 7.66
N LYS A 59 -11.03 -5.07 7.24
CA LYS A 59 -9.71 -4.84 7.84
C LYS A 59 -8.71 -4.39 6.78
N ILE A 60 -7.84 -3.45 7.12
CA ILE A 60 -6.77 -3.00 6.22
C ILE A 60 -5.56 -3.93 6.34
N ARG A 61 -5.01 -4.35 5.19
CA ARG A 61 -3.71 -5.03 5.07
C ARG A 61 -2.71 -4.13 4.38
N ILE A 62 -1.53 -3.95 4.97
CA ILE A 62 -0.44 -3.12 4.47
C ILE A 62 0.58 -3.99 3.71
N TYR A 63 0.81 -3.64 2.45
CA TYR A 63 1.82 -4.25 1.58
C TYR A 63 3.14 -3.50 1.58
N ASP A 64 3.12 -2.18 1.68
CA ASP A 64 4.31 -1.36 1.88
C ASP A 64 3.99 -0.05 2.58
N ALA A 65 4.98 0.54 3.23
CA ALA A 65 4.86 1.79 3.97
C ALA A 65 6.17 2.58 3.86
N PHE A 66 6.82 2.95 4.96
CA PHE A 66 8.17 3.50 4.88
C PHE A 66 9.14 2.56 4.15
N ARG A 67 9.76 3.08 3.10
CA ARG A 67 10.75 2.37 2.27
C ARG A 67 12.07 3.16 2.24
N PRO A 68 13.18 2.64 2.79
CA PRO A 68 14.49 3.28 2.69
C PRO A 68 14.84 3.61 1.23
N SER A 69 15.57 4.70 1.02
CA SER A 69 15.89 5.16 -0.34
C SER A 69 16.71 4.13 -1.11
N GLU A 70 17.54 3.34 -0.44
CA GLU A 70 18.30 2.23 -1.02
C GLU A 70 17.38 1.17 -1.63
N ALA A 71 16.27 0.84 -0.96
CA ALA A 71 15.29 -0.09 -1.49
C ALA A 71 14.61 0.49 -2.75
N GLN A 72 14.28 1.79 -2.77
CA GLN A 72 13.77 2.45 -3.98
C GLN A 72 14.76 2.34 -5.15
N TRP A 73 16.06 2.54 -4.90
CA TRP A 73 17.10 2.35 -5.92
C TRP A 73 17.20 0.91 -6.42
N VAL A 74 17.02 -0.09 -5.56
CA VAL A 74 17.02 -1.51 -5.98
C VAL A 74 15.85 -1.77 -6.92
N LEU A 75 14.65 -1.30 -6.58
CA LEU A 75 13.46 -1.46 -7.43
C LEU A 75 13.64 -0.77 -8.78
N TRP A 76 14.08 0.49 -8.78
CA TRP A 76 14.33 1.26 -9.99
C TRP A 76 15.38 0.62 -10.91
N LYS A 77 16.48 0.11 -10.35
CA LYS A 77 17.52 -0.59 -11.14
C LYS A 77 17.01 -1.90 -11.75
N HIS A 78 16.03 -2.54 -11.14
CA HIS A 78 15.42 -3.75 -11.67
C HIS A 78 14.45 -3.44 -12.81
N SER A 79 13.58 -2.44 -12.64
CA SER A 79 12.60 -2.02 -13.62
C SER A 79 12.49 -0.49 -13.64
N PRO A 80 13.28 0.22 -14.47
CA PRO A 80 13.26 1.69 -14.50
C PRO A 80 12.08 2.18 -15.34
N ASP A 81 10.89 2.12 -14.76
CA ASP A 81 9.65 2.56 -15.38
C ASP A 81 9.00 3.69 -14.55
N PRO A 82 9.05 4.96 -15.02
CA PRO A 82 8.52 6.10 -14.28
C PRO A 82 7.00 6.09 -14.13
N ASP A 83 6.27 5.30 -14.92
CA ASP A 83 4.81 5.21 -14.83
C ASP A 83 4.37 4.41 -13.59
N PHE A 84 5.21 3.48 -13.12
CA PHE A 84 4.90 2.60 -11.98
C PHE A 84 5.85 2.77 -10.78
N LEU A 85 7.06 3.27 -11.01
CA LEU A 85 8.06 3.46 -9.97
C LEU A 85 8.53 4.91 -9.93
N ALA A 86 8.44 5.53 -8.76
CA ALA A 86 9.00 6.88 -8.58
C ALA A 86 10.51 6.88 -8.84
N ASP A 87 10.98 7.78 -9.70
CA ASP A 87 12.42 7.98 -9.92
C ASP A 87 13.10 8.31 -8.57
N PRO A 88 14.07 7.52 -8.11
CA PRO A 88 14.70 7.73 -6.82
C PRO A 88 15.46 9.06 -6.72
N SER A 89 15.84 9.69 -7.84
CA SER A 89 16.56 10.98 -7.86
C SER A 89 15.69 12.17 -7.44
N ILE A 90 14.37 12.08 -7.62
CA ILE A 90 13.40 13.09 -7.16
C ILE A 90 12.82 12.75 -5.78
N GLY A 91 13.14 11.55 -5.27
CA GLY A 91 12.72 11.03 -3.97
C GLY A 91 11.33 10.39 -3.99
N SER A 92 11.13 9.42 -3.10
CA SER A 92 9.87 8.66 -2.99
C SER A 92 9.02 9.11 -1.78
N PRO A 93 7.68 9.24 -1.92
CA PRO A 93 6.77 9.39 -0.79
C PRO A 93 6.94 8.29 0.29
N HIS A 94 7.22 7.06 -0.13
CA HIS A 94 7.51 5.95 0.79
C HIS A 94 8.79 6.21 1.59
N SER A 95 9.84 6.78 0.98
CA SER A 95 11.06 7.16 1.71
C SER A 95 10.87 8.32 2.68
N ARG A 96 9.76 9.05 2.56
CA ARG A 96 9.33 10.06 3.54
C ARG A 96 8.36 9.50 4.59
N GLY A 97 7.95 8.23 4.48
CA GLY A 97 6.99 7.61 5.39
C GLY A 97 5.57 8.18 5.28
N VAL A 98 5.24 8.83 4.17
CA VAL A 98 3.93 9.49 3.95
C VAL A 98 3.10 8.80 2.87
N ALA A 99 3.45 7.57 2.51
CA ALA A 99 2.70 6.74 1.58
C ALA A 99 2.55 5.32 2.15
N VAL A 100 1.46 4.66 1.75
CA VAL A 100 1.14 3.30 2.16
C VAL A 100 0.45 2.58 1.00
N ASP A 101 0.89 1.36 0.72
CA ASP A 101 0.24 0.46 -0.23
C ASP A 101 -0.62 -0.52 0.56
N VAL A 102 -1.91 -0.57 0.25
CA VAL A 102 -2.89 -1.31 1.06
C VAL A 102 -3.89 -2.10 0.23
N THR A 103 -4.51 -3.07 0.88
CA THR A 103 -5.74 -3.72 0.41
C THR A 103 -6.73 -3.90 1.56
N LEU A 104 -7.92 -4.43 1.25
CA LEU A 104 -8.98 -4.73 2.21
C LEU A 104 -9.12 -6.24 2.39
N LEU A 105 -9.40 -6.64 3.62
CA LEU A 105 -9.78 -7.98 4.02
C LEU A 105 -11.24 -7.99 4.45
N ASP A 106 -11.97 -9.06 4.09
CA ASP A 106 -13.31 -9.34 4.61
C ASP A 106 -13.28 -9.82 6.07
N SER A 107 -14.45 -10.09 6.63
CA SER A 107 -14.61 -10.58 8.00
C SER A 107 -14.00 -11.97 8.25
N ASN A 108 -13.71 -12.73 7.20
CA ASN A 108 -13.02 -14.02 7.26
C ASN A 108 -11.49 -13.86 7.10
N GLY A 109 -10.97 -12.64 6.96
CA GLY A 109 -9.57 -12.36 6.69
C GLY A 109 -9.15 -12.63 5.23
N GLN A 110 -10.10 -12.81 4.32
CA GLN A 110 -9.82 -13.00 2.90
C GLN A 110 -9.68 -11.64 2.21
N LYS A 111 -8.65 -11.52 1.36
CA LYS A 111 -8.46 -10.31 0.55
C LYS A 111 -9.64 -10.10 -0.39
N LEU A 112 -10.14 -8.87 -0.45
CA LEU A 112 -11.07 -8.49 -1.49
C LEU A 112 -10.39 -8.56 -2.87
N ASP A 113 -11.12 -9.03 -3.88
CA ASP A 113 -10.64 -9.05 -5.26
C ASP A 113 -10.45 -7.61 -5.75
N MET A 114 -9.21 -7.24 -6.05
CA MET A 114 -8.85 -5.94 -6.64
C MET A 114 -8.60 -6.03 -8.14
N GLY A 115 -8.82 -7.19 -8.77
CA GLY A 115 -8.64 -7.45 -10.19
C GLY A 115 -7.20 -7.73 -10.62
N THR A 116 -6.21 -7.29 -9.85
CA THR A 116 -4.78 -7.47 -10.12
C THR A 116 -4.03 -7.83 -8.85
N GLY A 117 -2.81 -8.34 -9.01
CA GLY A 117 -1.87 -8.51 -7.91
C GLY A 117 -1.33 -7.17 -7.39
N PHE A 118 -0.58 -7.25 -6.29
CA PHE A 118 0.33 -6.17 -5.88
C PHE A 118 1.47 -6.06 -6.90
N ASP A 119 1.96 -4.84 -7.15
CA ASP A 119 2.98 -4.53 -8.18
C ASP A 119 2.59 -4.98 -9.61
N GLU A 120 1.32 -4.82 -9.98
CA GLU A 120 0.90 -4.99 -11.38
C GLU A 120 1.33 -3.77 -12.21
N PHE A 121 2.37 -3.93 -13.03
CA PHE A 121 2.94 -2.84 -13.84
C PHE A 121 2.35 -2.84 -15.25
N SER A 122 1.02 -2.70 -15.30
CA SER A 122 0.26 -2.51 -16.52
C SER A 122 -0.92 -1.59 -16.27
N GLU A 123 -1.56 -1.13 -17.34
CA GLU A 123 -2.75 -0.29 -17.27
C GLU A 123 -3.91 -0.95 -16.48
N LEU A 124 -3.89 -2.28 -16.28
CA LEU A 124 -4.87 -3.00 -15.46
C LEU A 124 -4.86 -2.54 -14.00
N SER A 125 -3.74 -2.01 -13.50
CA SER A 125 -3.62 -1.48 -12.15
C SER A 125 -4.30 -0.12 -11.96
N HIS A 126 -4.57 0.61 -13.05
CA HIS A 126 -5.19 1.93 -12.98
C HIS A 126 -6.59 1.84 -12.35
N HIS A 127 -6.89 2.74 -11.41
CA HIS A 127 -8.12 2.72 -10.61
C HIS A 127 -9.41 2.54 -11.43
N GLY A 128 -9.48 3.19 -12.60
CA GLY A 128 -10.64 3.19 -13.49
C GLY A 128 -10.59 2.20 -14.67
N ASN A 129 -9.64 1.26 -14.69
CA ASN A 129 -9.45 0.38 -15.85
C ASN A 129 -10.77 -0.37 -16.21
N PRO A 130 -11.24 -0.32 -17.47
CA PRO A 130 -12.52 -0.89 -17.85
C PRO A 130 -12.51 -2.42 -17.98
N GLU A 131 -11.34 -3.05 -18.06
CA GLU A 131 -11.18 -4.48 -18.34
C GLU A 131 -11.26 -5.35 -17.07
N ILE A 132 -11.04 -4.78 -15.88
CA ILE A 132 -11.20 -5.50 -14.61
C ILE A 132 -12.68 -5.79 -14.28
N SER A 133 -12.90 -6.83 -13.47
CA SER A 133 -14.24 -7.28 -13.08
C SER A 133 -15.05 -6.17 -12.40
N LYS A 134 -16.38 -6.21 -12.50
CA LYS A 134 -17.26 -5.26 -11.79
C LYS A 134 -17.06 -5.32 -10.27
N VAL A 135 -16.76 -6.51 -9.74
CA VAL A 135 -16.44 -6.72 -8.32
C VAL A 135 -15.15 -5.98 -7.96
N ALA A 136 -14.09 -6.16 -8.76
CA ALA A 136 -12.81 -5.48 -8.58
C ALA A 136 -12.96 -3.95 -8.62
N LYS A 137 -13.73 -3.41 -9.58
CA LYS A 137 -14.02 -1.96 -9.63
C LYS A 137 -14.70 -1.46 -8.36
N THR A 138 -15.68 -2.21 -7.88
CA THR A 138 -16.42 -1.85 -6.66
C THR A 138 -15.49 -1.86 -5.45
N ASN A 139 -14.64 -2.87 -5.32
CA ASN A 139 -13.68 -2.98 -4.21
C ASN A 139 -12.59 -1.90 -4.27
N ARG A 140 -12.08 -1.56 -5.47
CA ARG A 140 -11.15 -0.43 -5.65
C ARG A 140 -11.78 0.89 -5.26
N MET A 141 -13.02 1.15 -5.71
CA MET A 141 -13.76 2.36 -5.33
C MET A 141 -14.07 2.42 -3.84
N LEU A 142 -14.34 1.27 -3.22
CA LEU A 142 -14.54 1.17 -1.77
C LEU A 142 -13.26 1.52 -1.01
N LEU A 143 -12.13 0.91 -1.38
CA LEU A 143 -10.84 1.23 -0.79
C LEU A 143 -10.48 2.71 -0.99
N LEU A 144 -10.63 3.23 -2.20
CA LEU A 144 -10.39 4.63 -2.52
C LEU A 144 -11.27 5.55 -1.67
N GLY A 145 -12.55 5.22 -1.52
CA GLY A 145 -13.50 5.97 -0.69
C GLY A 145 -13.10 5.98 0.79
N ILE A 146 -12.69 4.84 1.34
CA ILE A 146 -12.21 4.73 2.73
C ILE A 146 -10.97 5.61 2.94
N MET A 147 -9.96 5.47 2.06
CA MET A 147 -8.69 6.20 2.19
C MET A 147 -8.89 7.70 2.03
N THR A 148 -9.67 8.13 1.04
CA THR A 148 -9.96 9.56 0.81
C THR A 148 -10.79 10.18 1.93
N ALA A 149 -11.80 9.47 2.47
CA ALA A 149 -12.57 9.93 3.62
C ALA A 149 -11.73 10.04 4.90
N ALA A 150 -10.66 9.26 5.02
CA ALA A 150 -9.69 9.36 6.09
C ALA A 150 -8.66 10.50 5.90
N GLY A 151 -8.62 11.13 4.72
CA GLY A 151 -7.74 12.27 4.41
C GLY A 151 -6.50 11.92 3.58
N TRP A 152 -6.41 10.71 3.04
CA TRP A 152 -5.35 10.35 2.09
C TRP A 152 -5.65 10.90 0.70
N ASP A 153 -4.61 11.33 0.00
CA ASP A 153 -4.64 11.48 -1.46
C ASP A 153 -4.34 10.12 -2.11
N PHE A 154 -4.62 9.99 -3.40
CA PHE A 154 -4.35 8.78 -4.17
C PHE A 154 -3.43 9.10 -5.35
N PHE A 155 -2.66 8.09 -5.77
CA PHE A 155 -1.84 8.22 -6.96
C PHE A 155 -2.75 8.22 -8.20
N LYS A 156 -2.56 9.22 -9.07
CA LYS A 156 -3.40 9.46 -10.25
C LYS A 156 -2.86 8.77 -11.48
#